data_AF-A0A382YC78-F1
#
_entry.id   AF-A0A382YC78-F1
#
_cell.length_a   1.000
_cell.length_b   1.000
_cell.length_c   1.000
_cell.angle_alpha   90.00
_cell.angle_beta   90.00
_cell.angle_gamma   90.00
#
_symmetry.space_group_name_H-M   'P 1'
#
loop_
_entity.id
_entity.type
_entity.pdbx_description
1 polymer ?
#
loop_
_entity_poly.entity_id
_entity_poly.type
_entity_poly.pdbx_seq_one_letter_code
_entity_poly.pdbx_strand_id
1 'polypeptide(L)'
;MSEKSKHLLELVMFDIAYVISNCDYEYSSDEKIYLDVILERYDDQDKELLKLRTTFLDSILEKGIDEVKNFVVNLSKSLKSKIDDDMKDAYLALFKEVIMLDKSVHKNEQILYNLLCEQWGRESGI
;
A
#
# COMPACT_ATOMS: atom_id res chain seq x y z
N MET A 1 6.19 -11.05 -18.01
CA MET A 1 6.46 -11.34 -16.59
C MET A 1 6.19 -12.80 -16.30
N SER A 2 7.00 -13.45 -15.47
CA SER A 2 6.68 -14.80 -14.95
C SER A 2 5.57 -14.71 -13.89
N GLU A 3 4.83 -15.80 -13.64
CA GLU A 3 3.80 -15.85 -12.59
C GLU A 3 4.34 -15.47 -11.21
N LYS A 4 5.57 -15.91 -10.88
CA LYS A 4 6.26 -15.50 -9.64
C LYS A 4 6.49 -13.99 -9.55
N SER A 5 6.79 -13.34 -10.68
CA SER A 5 7.01 -11.90 -10.74
C SER A 5 5.72 -11.10 -10.57
N LYS A 6 4.58 -11.62 -11.05
CA LYS A 6 3.26 -11.02 -10.84
C LYS A 6 2.83 -11.10 -9.38
N HIS A 7 2.96 -12.28 -8.79
CA HIS A 7 2.61 -12.51 -7.38
C HIS A 7 3.44 -11.64 -6.42
N LEU A 8 4.75 -11.48 -6.67
CA LEU A 8 5.58 -10.54 -5.91
C LEU A 8 5.13 -9.09 -6.05
N LEU A 9 4.61 -8.71 -7.22
CA LEU A 9 4.14 -7.36 -7.48
C LEU A 9 2.86 -7.08 -6.70
N GLU A 10 1.89 -7.99 -6.77
CA GLU A 10 0.65 -7.94 -6.00
C GLU A 10 0.91 -7.82 -4.50
N LEU A 11 1.86 -8.59 -3.99
CA LEU A 11 2.25 -8.54 -2.59
C LEU A 11 2.87 -7.19 -2.18
N VAL A 12 3.69 -6.57 -3.04
CA VAL A 12 4.24 -5.24 -2.73
C VAL A 12 3.17 -4.16 -2.84
N MET A 13 2.24 -4.29 -3.79
CA MET A 13 1.09 -3.39 -3.85
C MET A 13 0.23 -3.46 -2.60
N PHE A 14 -0.01 -4.68 -2.10
CA PHE A 14 -0.72 -4.92 -0.86
C PHE A 14 -0.02 -4.21 0.32
N ASP A 15 1.30 -4.35 0.45
CA ASP A 15 2.06 -3.70 1.51
C ASP A 15 1.88 -2.18 1.51
N ILE A 16 1.95 -1.57 0.33
CA ILE A 16 1.81 -0.12 0.20
C ILE A 16 0.38 0.31 0.52
N ALA A 17 -0.63 -0.38 -0.01
CA ALA A 17 -2.04 -0.07 0.25
C ALA A 17 -2.39 -0.19 1.74
N TYR A 18 -1.95 -1.28 2.38
CA TYR A 18 -2.20 -1.52 3.80
C TYR A 18 -1.58 -0.45 4.68
N VAL A 19 -0.31 -0.12 4.42
CA VAL A 19 0.42 0.87 5.20
C VAL A 19 -0.14 2.27 5.01
N ILE A 20 -0.55 2.64 3.78
CA ILE A 20 -1.20 3.93 3.54
C ILE A 20 -2.49 4.04 4.32
N SER A 21 -3.36 3.03 4.20
CA SER A 21 -4.65 2.96 4.89
C SER A 21 -4.47 3.12 6.41
N ASN A 22 -3.52 2.40 7.01
CA ASN A 22 -3.39 2.33 8.46
C ASN A 22 -2.40 3.35 9.06
N CYS A 23 -1.88 4.31 8.28
CA CYS A 23 -0.89 5.28 8.76
C CYS A 23 -1.49 6.51 9.46
N ASP A 24 -2.81 6.62 9.51
CA ASP A 24 -3.51 7.65 10.26
C ASP A 24 -3.47 7.41 11.77
N TYR A 25 -3.13 6.18 12.20
CA TYR A 25 -3.15 5.70 13.58
C TYR A 25 -4.53 5.74 14.24
N GLU A 26 -5.59 5.96 13.46
CA GLU A 26 -6.98 5.95 13.88
C GLU A 26 -7.65 4.72 13.29
N TYR A 27 -7.25 3.52 13.74
CA TYR A 27 -7.80 2.22 13.28
C TYR A 27 -9.31 2.30 12.97
N SER A 28 -9.64 2.50 11.70
CA SER A 28 -11.00 2.64 11.23
C SER A 28 -11.56 1.25 11.00
N SER A 29 -12.74 0.96 11.56
CA SER A 29 -13.44 -0.30 11.31
C SER A 29 -13.76 -0.54 9.83
N ASP A 30 -13.73 0.52 9.02
CA ASP A 30 -14.02 0.47 7.58
C ASP A 30 -12.80 -0.03 6.76
N GLU A 31 -11.56 0.16 7.24
CA GLU A 31 -10.34 -0.32 6.57
C GLU A 31 -10.20 -1.85 6.56
N LYS A 32 -10.73 -2.51 7.61
CA LYS A 32 -10.79 -3.99 7.67
C LYS A 32 -11.59 -4.58 6.53
N ILE A 33 -12.59 -3.85 6.01
CA ILE A 33 -13.43 -4.32 4.90
C ILE A 33 -12.57 -4.48 3.64
N TYR A 34 -11.61 -3.58 3.40
CA TYR A 34 -10.72 -3.68 2.25
C TYR A 34 -9.76 -4.87 2.37
N LEU A 35 -9.26 -5.12 3.59
CA LEU A 35 -8.44 -6.29 3.90
C LEU A 35 -9.22 -7.59 3.66
N ASP A 36 -10.44 -7.69 4.17
CA ASP A 36 -11.28 -8.87 4.05
C ASP A 36 -11.63 -9.15 2.58
N VAL A 37 -11.97 -8.11 1.80
CA VAL A 37 -12.23 -8.24 0.35
C VAL A 37 -11.00 -8.72 -0.42
N ILE A 38 -9.80 -8.28 -0.05
CA ILE A 38 -8.56 -8.77 -0.66
C ILE A 38 -8.32 -10.22 -0.23
N LEU A 39 -8.43 -10.54 1.06
CA LEU A 39 -8.20 -11.88 1.61
C LEU A 39 -9.16 -12.93 1.02
N GLU A 40 -10.39 -12.56 0.66
CA GLU A 40 -11.35 -13.44 -0.01
C GLU A 40 -10.91 -13.90 -1.41
N ARG A 41 -10.00 -13.17 -2.07
CA ARG A 41 -9.49 -13.52 -3.41
C ARG A 41 -8.35 -14.53 -3.38
N TYR A 42 -7.77 -14.77 -2.21
CA TYR A 42 -6.62 -15.65 -2.03
C TYR A 42 -7.04 -17.00 -1.46
N ASP A 43 -6.26 -18.05 -1.74
CA ASP A 43 -6.47 -19.36 -1.13
C ASP A 43 -6.04 -19.37 0.34
N ASP A 44 -6.35 -20.45 1.07
CA ASP A 44 -6.10 -20.49 2.52
C ASP A 44 -4.59 -20.46 2.87
N GLN A 45 -3.70 -20.88 1.97
CA GLN A 45 -2.25 -20.77 2.18
C GLN A 45 -1.77 -19.33 1.99
N ASP A 46 -2.27 -18.66 0.95
CA ASP A 46 -1.98 -17.26 0.68
C ASP A 46 -2.59 -16.34 1.76
N LYS A 47 -3.73 -16.70 2.35
CA LYS A 47 -4.30 -16.00 3.52
C LYS A 47 -3.39 -16.05 4.74
N GLU A 48 -2.77 -17.19 5.04
CA GLU A 48 -1.81 -17.29 6.15
C GLU A 48 -0.57 -16.43 5.88
N LEU A 49 -0.07 -16.43 4.65
CA LEU A 49 1.04 -15.57 4.24
C LEU A 49 0.67 -14.08 4.41
N LEU A 50 -0.53 -13.68 3.98
CA LEU A 50 -1.01 -12.32 4.12
C LEU A 50 -1.17 -11.91 5.59
N LYS A 51 -1.66 -12.80 6.48
CA LYS A 51 -1.73 -12.53 7.93
C LYS A 51 -0.35 -12.32 8.56
N LEU A 52 0.63 -13.14 8.19
CA LEU A 52 2.02 -12.93 8.63
C LEU A 52 2.56 -11.58 8.12
N ARG A 53 2.19 -11.22 6.90
CA ARG A 53 2.59 -9.96 6.28
C ARG A 53 1.96 -8.76 6.95
N THR A 54 0.65 -8.78 7.24
CA THR A 54 -0.01 -7.71 7.99
C THR A 54 0.62 -7.53 9.37
N THR A 55 0.94 -8.62 10.06
CA THR A 55 1.64 -8.56 11.37
C THR A 55 3.00 -7.85 11.26
N PHE A 56 3.75 -8.12 10.18
CA PHE A 56 4.99 -7.41 9.90
C PHE A 56 4.74 -5.92 9.61
N LEU A 57 3.73 -5.59 8.81
CA LEU A 57 3.38 -4.20 8.48
C LEU A 57 2.91 -3.42 9.72
N ASP A 58 2.13 -4.05 10.60
CA ASP A 58 1.75 -3.48 11.90
C ASP A 58 2.99 -3.11 12.72
N SER A 59 4.01 -3.98 12.74
CA SER A 59 5.28 -3.69 13.42
C SER A 59 6.07 -2.51 12.81
N ILE A 60 5.83 -2.18 11.53
CA ILE A 60 6.39 -0.99 10.88
C ILE A 60 5.56 0.24 11.25
N LEU A 61 4.23 0.14 11.24
CA LEU A 61 3.32 1.21 11.64
C LEU A 61 3.60 1.66 13.07
N GLU A 62 3.75 0.72 14.01
CA GLU A 62 4.06 0.99 15.44
C GLU A 62 5.34 1.81 15.67
N LYS A 63 6.29 1.79 14.72
CA LYS A 63 7.55 2.56 14.80
C LYS A 63 7.38 4.04 14.45
N GLY A 64 6.22 4.45 13.97
CA GLY A 64 5.90 5.84 13.64
C GLY A 64 6.13 6.21 12.17
N ILE A 65 5.62 7.39 11.80
CA ILE A 65 5.46 7.81 10.40
C ILE A 65 6.79 7.92 9.63
N ASP A 66 7.90 8.19 10.31
CA ASP A 66 9.21 8.30 9.64
C ASP A 66 9.73 6.94 9.17
N GLU A 67 9.51 5.88 9.96
CA GLU A 67 9.86 4.53 9.55
C GLU A 67 8.93 4.05 8.42
N VAL A 68 7.66 4.39 8.50
CA VAL A 68 6.67 4.12 7.46
C VAL A 68 7.06 4.76 6.12
N LYS A 69 7.46 6.04 6.13
CA LYS A 69 7.97 6.72 4.93
C LYS A 69 9.18 5.99 4.35
N ASN A 70 10.17 5.63 5.19
CA ASN A 70 11.36 4.93 4.73
C ASN A 70 11.02 3.58 4.09
N PHE A 71 10.09 2.84 4.69
CA PHE A 71 9.60 1.57 4.17
C PHE A 71 8.95 1.76 2.78
N VAL A 72 8.01 2.70 2.65
CA VAL A 72 7.33 3.00 1.38
C VAL A 72 8.30 3.47 0.29
N VAL A 73 9.28 4.32 0.62
CA VAL A 73 10.34 4.75 -0.32
C VAL A 73 11.14 3.55 -0.83
N ASN A 74 11.53 2.63 0.05
CA ASN A 74 12.33 1.48 -0.32
C ASN A 74 11.57 0.50 -1.22
N LEU A 75 10.28 0.27 -0.92
CA LEU A 75 9.40 -0.52 -1.80
C LEU A 75 9.22 0.15 -3.16
N SER A 76 8.94 1.46 -3.16
CA SER A 76 8.76 2.26 -4.37
C SER A 76 9.99 2.22 -5.28
N LYS A 77 11.20 2.39 -4.74
CA LYS A 77 12.46 2.27 -5.48
C LYS A 77 12.65 0.88 -6.07
N SER A 78 12.29 -0.16 -5.32
CA SER A 78 12.38 -1.55 -5.76
C SER A 78 11.41 -1.89 -6.89
N LEU A 79 10.29 -1.17 -6.99
CA LEU A 79 9.29 -1.31 -8.04
C LEU A 79 9.57 -0.43 -9.26
N LYS A 80 10.17 0.74 -9.11
CA LYS A 80 10.28 1.78 -10.16
C LYS A 80 10.82 1.27 -11.51
N SER A 81 11.73 0.30 -11.51
CA SER A 81 12.30 -0.30 -12.74
C SER A 81 11.60 -1.58 -13.20
N LYS A 82 10.62 -2.07 -12.44
CA LYS A 82 9.88 -3.32 -12.68
C LYS A 82 8.47 -3.08 -13.22
N ILE A 83 7.97 -1.85 -13.13
CA ILE A 83 6.65 -1.43 -13.61
C ILE A 83 6.80 -0.32 -14.64
N ASP A 84 5.98 -0.36 -15.69
CA ASP A 84 5.91 0.69 -16.70
C ASP A 84 5.10 1.89 -16.19
N ASP A 85 4.96 2.90 -17.04
CA ASP A 85 4.26 4.14 -16.70
C ASP A 85 2.75 3.95 -16.52
N ASP A 86 2.13 3.07 -17.31
CA ASP A 86 0.70 2.75 -17.21
C ASP A 86 0.38 2.05 -15.88
N MET A 87 1.25 1.12 -15.45
CA MET A 87 1.12 0.45 -14.15
C MET A 87 1.31 1.40 -12.97
N LYS A 88 2.24 2.35 -13.06
CA LYS A 88 2.40 3.39 -12.02
C LYS A 88 1.12 4.20 -11.86
N ASP A 89 0.53 4.60 -12.97
CA ASP A 89 -0.69 5.41 -12.97
C ASP A 89 -1.88 4.62 -12.41
N ALA A 90 -2.02 3.35 -12.80
CA ALA A 90 -3.04 2.46 -12.25
C ALA A 90 -2.89 2.25 -10.73
N TYR A 91 -1.67 2.12 -10.23
CA TYR A 91 -1.43 1.92 -8.79
C TYR A 91 -1.64 3.19 -7.97
N LEU A 92 -1.22 4.34 -8.48
CA LEU A 92 -1.53 5.62 -7.84
C LEU A 92 -3.04 5.85 -7.81
N ALA A 93 -3.77 5.53 -8.87
CA ALA A 93 -5.23 5.61 -8.87
C ALA A 93 -5.85 4.71 -7.79
N LEU A 94 -5.39 3.47 -7.66
CA LEU A 94 -5.86 2.54 -6.63
C LEU A 94 -5.55 3.05 -5.22
N PHE A 95 -4.34 3.55 -4.94
CA PHE A 95 -4.02 4.09 -3.62
C PHE A 95 -4.84 5.34 -3.30
N LYS A 96 -5.11 6.18 -4.30
CA LYS A 96 -6.00 7.33 -4.14
C LYS A 96 -7.42 6.90 -3.79
N GLU A 97 -7.95 5.87 -4.45
CA GLU A 97 -9.27 5.31 -4.12
C GLU A 97 -9.31 4.79 -2.68
N VAL A 98 -8.26 4.06 -2.24
CA VAL A 98 -8.17 3.55 -0.86
C VAL A 98 -8.22 4.70 0.15
N ILE A 99 -7.40 5.75 -0.02
CA ILE A 99 -7.40 6.93 0.86
C ILE A 99 -8.77 7.65 0.85
N MET A 100 -9.47 7.63 -0.29
CA MET A 100 -10.79 8.25 -0.42
C MET A 100 -11.94 7.39 0.12
N LEU A 101 -11.69 6.13 0.53
CA LEU A 101 -12.70 5.33 1.21
C LEU A 101 -13.03 5.90 2.59
N ASP A 102 -12.04 6.49 3.25
CA ASP A 102 -12.25 7.16 4.52
C ASP A 102 -12.98 8.50 4.34
N LYS A 103 -13.77 8.87 5.35
CA LYS A 103 -14.61 10.08 5.31
C LYS A 103 -13.80 11.37 5.21
N SER A 104 -12.52 11.32 5.56
CA SER A 104 -11.58 12.43 5.45
C SER A 104 -10.17 11.91 5.24
N VAL A 105 -9.46 12.49 4.27
CA VAL A 105 -8.05 12.19 4.02
C VAL A 105 -7.21 12.67 5.19
N HIS A 106 -6.53 11.74 5.86
CA HIS A 106 -5.64 12.05 6.96
C HIS A 106 -4.29 12.58 6.44
N LYS A 107 -3.64 13.43 7.24
CA LYS A 107 -2.39 14.10 6.83
C LYS A 107 -1.26 13.11 6.51
N ASN A 108 -1.19 12.00 7.24
CA ASN A 108 -0.16 10.99 7.04
C ASN A 108 -0.34 10.26 5.69
N GLU A 109 -1.59 9.94 5.33
CA GLU A 109 -1.92 9.30 4.06
C GLU A 109 -1.55 10.20 2.88
N GLN A 110 -1.91 11.49 2.97
CA GLN A 110 -1.54 12.49 1.95
C GLN A 110 -0.01 12.60 1.82
N ILE A 111 0.73 12.59 2.93
CA ILE A 111 2.19 12.62 2.91
C ILE A 111 2.76 11.38 2.21
N LEU A 112 2.26 10.18 2.50
CA LEU A 112 2.73 8.95 1.88
C LEU A 112 2.39 8.89 0.39
N TYR A 113 1.17 9.29 0.03
CA TYR A 113 0.74 9.36 -1.36
C TYR A 113 1.58 10.33 -2.18
N ASN A 114 1.84 11.53 -1.67
CA ASN A 114 2.67 12.52 -2.34
C ASN A 114 4.10 12.03 -2.51
N LEU A 115 4.63 11.34 -1.50
CA LEU A 115 5.96 10.73 -1.57
C LEU A 115 6.03 9.64 -2.64
N LEU A 116 4.99 8.83 -2.82
CA LEU A 116 4.92 7.84 -3.91
C LEU A 116 4.87 8.52 -5.29
N CYS A 117 4.05 9.57 -5.44
CA CYS A 117 3.96 10.36 -6.66
C CYS A 117 5.34 10.94 -7.03
N GLU A 118 6.06 11.52 -6.07
CA GLU A 118 7.41 12.05 -6.28
C GLU A 118 8.40 10.96 -6.71
N GLN A 119 8.42 9.80 -6.02
CA GLN A 119 9.31 8.70 -6.39
C GLN A 119 9.06 8.19 -7.81
N TRP A 120 7.81 8.23 -8.27
CA TRP A 120 7.40 7.77 -9.59
C TRP A 120 7.34 8.87 -10.65
N GLY A 121 7.63 10.12 -10.29
CA GLY A 121 7.64 11.25 -11.22
C GLY A 121 6.26 11.59 -11.74
N ARG A 122 5.27 11.64 -10.84
CA ARG A 122 3.88 11.99 -11.10
C ARG A 122 3.43 13.15 -10.21
N GLU A 123 2.45 13.90 -10.67
CA GLU A 123 1.86 14.98 -9.87
C GLU A 123 0.91 14.42 -8.82
N SER A 124 0.99 14.94 -7.60
CA SER A 124 0.03 14.62 -6.54
C SER A 124 -1.28 15.36 -6.82
N GLY A 125 -2.30 14.62 -7.25
CA GLY A 125 -3.65 15.14 -7.48
C GLY A 125 -4.61 14.97 -6.28
N ILE A 126 -4.10 15.02 -5.05
CA ILE A 126 -4.84 14.92 -3.77
C ILE A 126 -4.57 16.16 -2.92
#